data_AF-V8NGL2-F1
#
_entry.id   AF-V8NGL2-F1
#
_cell.length_a   1.000
_cell.length_b   1.000
_cell.length_c   1.000
_cell.angle_alpha   90.00
_cell.angle_beta   90.00
_cell.angle_gamma   90.00
#
_symmetry.space_group_name_H-M   'P 1'
#
loop_
_entity.id
_entity.type
_entity.pdbx_description
1 polymer ?
#
loop_
_entity_poly.entity_id
_entity_poly.type
_entity_poly.pdbx_seq_one_letter_code
_entity_poly.pdbx_strand_id
1 'polypeptide(L)'
;MEDFSTPLQKMSLQDCSEITCMIKVKNQMWVGGRGLSQGKVKGKVYVLDTERKLVEKELVGHTDVVKSLCSAEDRYVLSGGGKEEGKIAIWKVEESLGFQFV
;
A
#
# COMPACT_ATOMS: atom_id res chain seq x y z
N MET A 1 -8.94 -16.13 26.50
CA MET A 1 -8.73 -16.43 25.07
C MET A 1 -9.30 -15.26 24.31
N GLU A 2 -8.48 -14.51 23.59
CA GLU A 2 -8.95 -13.36 22.81
C GLU A 2 -9.82 -13.86 21.65
N ASP A 3 -10.99 -13.26 21.48
CA ASP A 3 -11.93 -13.58 20.43
C ASP A 3 -11.61 -12.75 19.17
N PHE A 4 -11.14 -13.42 18.13
CA PHE A 4 -10.80 -12.82 16.82
C PHE A 4 -11.94 -12.97 15.79
N SER A 5 -13.15 -13.35 16.22
CA SER A 5 -14.31 -13.55 15.33
C SER A 5 -14.84 -12.24 14.74
N THR A 6 -14.61 -11.12 15.42
CA THR A 6 -14.98 -9.78 14.93
C THR A 6 -13.73 -9.02 14.49
N PRO A 7 -13.69 -8.49 13.25
CA PRO A 7 -12.59 -7.64 12.82
C PRO A 7 -12.53 -6.40 13.71
N LEU A 8 -11.43 -6.25 14.45
CA LEU A 8 -11.21 -5.09 15.32
C LEU A 8 -11.28 -3.77 14.56
N GLN A 9 -10.93 -3.79 13.26
CA GLN A 9 -10.99 -2.62 12.42
C GLN A 9 -11.07 -2.96 10.92
N LYS A 10 -11.78 -2.12 10.16
CA LYS A 10 -11.85 -2.20 8.69
C LYS A 10 -11.50 -0.85 8.08
N MET A 11 -10.75 -0.90 6.99
CA MET A 11 -10.32 0.25 6.19
C MET A 11 -10.74 -0.02 4.74
N SER A 12 -11.36 0.97 4.11
CA SER A 12 -11.67 0.88 2.68
C SER A 12 -10.52 1.45 1.86
N LEU A 13 -10.08 0.70 0.86
CA LEU A 13 -9.12 1.18 -0.13
C LEU A 13 -9.92 1.65 -1.36
N GLN A 14 -9.90 2.95 -1.61
CA GLN A 14 -10.65 3.51 -2.73
C GLN A 14 -10.18 2.93 -4.06
N ASP A 15 -11.15 2.62 -4.94
CA ASP A 15 -10.89 2.10 -6.27
C ASP A 15 -10.08 0.79 -6.29
N CYS A 16 -10.02 0.06 -5.17
CA CYS A 16 -9.33 -1.21 -5.05
C CYS A 16 -10.26 -2.36 -5.43
N SER A 17 -9.84 -3.22 -6.35
CA SER A 17 -10.60 -4.42 -6.73
C SER A 17 -9.94 -5.73 -6.27
N GLU A 18 -8.64 -5.70 -5.93
CA GLU A 18 -7.88 -6.87 -5.52
C GLU A 18 -6.71 -6.44 -4.63
N ILE A 19 -6.46 -7.17 -3.54
CA ILE A 19 -5.24 -7.08 -2.73
C ILE A 19 -4.45 -8.36 -2.92
N THR A 20 -3.17 -8.26 -3.26
CA THR A 20 -2.31 -9.41 -3.56
C THR A 20 -1.16 -9.55 -2.56
N CYS A 21 -0.73 -8.43 -1.96
CA CYS A 21 0.41 -8.41 -1.06
C CYS A 21 0.31 -7.25 -0.08
N MET A 22 0.94 -7.40 1.08
CA MET A 22 1.09 -6.33 2.06
C MET A 22 2.38 -6.49 2.87
N ILE A 23 2.94 -5.37 3.32
CA ILE A 23 4.09 -5.34 4.21
C ILE A 23 3.96 -4.16 5.17
N LYS A 24 4.37 -4.36 6.42
CA LYS A 24 4.54 -3.27 7.38
C LYS A 24 5.94 -2.68 7.25
N VAL A 25 6.05 -1.36 7.12
CA VAL A 25 7.31 -0.62 7.09
C VAL A 25 7.16 0.61 7.97
N LYS A 26 7.93 0.67 9.07
CA LYS A 26 7.71 1.67 10.15
C LYS A 26 6.23 1.67 10.61
N ASN A 27 5.61 2.85 10.66
CA ASN A 27 4.21 3.07 11.00
C ASN A 27 3.25 3.01 9.81
N GLN A 28 3.72 2.47 8.69
CA GLN A 28 2.92 2.34 7.47
C GLN A 28 2.62 0.89 7.14
N MET A 29 1.38 0.61 6.76
CA MET A 29 1.04 -0.60 6.01
C MET A 29 1.05 -0.26 4.52
N TRP A 30 1.91 -0.95 3.78
CA TRP A 30 1.97 -0.88 2.33
C TRP A 30 1.18 -2.05 1.77
N VAL A 31 0.18 -1.77 0.93
CA VAL A 31 -0.73 -2.77 0.37
C VAL A 31 -0.69 -2.68 -1.15
N GLY A 32 -0.30 -3.77 -1.81
CA GLY A 32 -0.21 -3.86 -3.26
C GLY A 32 -1.37 -4.66 -3.84
N GLY A 33 -1.84 -4.25 -5.01
CA GLY A 33 -2.91 -4.95 -5.71
C GLY A 33 -3.33 -4.32 -7.03
N ARG A 34 -4.61 -4.48 -7.36
CA ARG A 34 -5.24 -3.95 -8.58
C ARG A 34 -6.29 -2.91 -8.21
N GLY A 35 -6.33 -1.82 -8.96
CA GLY A 35 -7.34 -0.79 -8.78
C GLY A 35 -7.52 0.14 -9.98
N LEU A 36 -8.49 1.05 -9.90
CA LEU A 36 -8.76 2.05 -10.94
C LEU A 36 -7.92 3.32 -10.71
N SER A 37 -7.25 3.78 -11.76
CA SER A 37 -6.57 5.07 -11.80
C SER A 37 -6.87 5.75 -13.12
N GLN A 38 -7.46 6.95 -13.07
CA GLN A 38 -7.86 7.71 -14.25
C GLN A 38 -8.72 6.90 -15.23
N GLY A 39 -9.68 6.13 -14.69
CA GLY A 39 -10.59 5.29 -15.48
C GLY A 39 -9.97 4.02 -16.08
N LYS A 40 -8.73 3.67 -15.74
CA LYS A 40 -8.06 2.44 -16.22
C LYS A 40 -7.66 1.55 -15.06
N VAL A 41 -7.80 0.24 -15.25
CA VAL A 41 -7.29 -0.77 -14.32
C VAL A 41 -5.76 -0.76 -14.37
N LYS A 42 -5.13 -0.58 -13.21
CA LYS A 42 -3.67 -0.52 -13.04
C LYS A 42 -3.25 -1.22 -11.74
N GLY A 43 -1.94 -1.46 -11.61
CA GLY A 43 -1.35 -1.81 -10.32
C GLY A 43 -1.32 -0.61 -9.41
N LYS A 44 -1.87 -0.76 -8.20
CA LYS A 44 -1.85 0.26 -7.16
C LYS A 44 -1.09 -0.22 -5.94
N VAL A 45 -0.40 0.72 -5.30
CA VAL A 45 0.15 0.56 -3.96
C VAL A 45 -0.50 1.60 -3.06
N TYR A 46 -1.13 1.15 -1.99
CA TYR A 46 -1.74 1.99 -0.97
C TYR A 46 -0.80 2.07 0.23
N VAL A 47 -0.59 3.28 0.76
CA VAL A 47 0.18 3.51 1.98
C VAL A 47 -0.78 3.96 3.05
N LEU A 48 -0.91 3.18 4.12
CA LEU A 48 -1.82 3.43 5.23
C LEU A 48 -1.03 3.76 6.49
N ASP A 49 -1.42 4.81 7.20
CA ASP A 49 -0.91 5.09 8.55
C ASP A 49 -1.59 4.14 9.55
N THR A 50 -0.80 3.36 10.28
CA THR A 50 -1.32 2.36 11.23
C THR A 50 -1.88 2.95 12.52
N GLU A 51 -1.43 4.14 12.93
CA GLU A 51 -1.88 4.81 14.14
C GLU A 51 -3.14 5.62 13.88
N ARG A 52 -3.07 6.49 12.86
CA ARG A 52 -4.17 7.38 12.46
C ARG A 52 -5.25 6.64 11.71
N LYS A 53 -4.96 5.43 11.22
CA LYS A 53 -5.91 4.54 10.56
C LYS A 53 -6.53 5.23 9.35
N LEU A 54 -5.68 5.77 8.47
CA LEU A 54 -6.08 6.46 7.25
C LEU A 54 -5.19 6.04 6.07
N VAL A 55 -5.70 6.15 4.85
CA VAL A 55 -4.90 5.99 3.63
C VAL A 55 -4.16 7.31 3.41
N GLU A 56 -2.83 7.30 3.50
CA GLU A 56 -1.99 8.49 3.30
C GLU A 56 -1.73 8.76 1.82
N LYS A 57 -1.45 7.69 1.06
CA LYS A 57 -1.04 7.79 -0.34
C LYS A 57 -1.62 6.65 -1.18
N GLU A 58 -1.93 6.99 -2.43
CA GLU A 58 -2.22 6.04 -3.50
C GLU A 58 -1.18 6.19 -4.60
N LEU A 59 -0.36 5.17 -4.79
CA LEU A 59 0.78 5.20 -5.69
C LEU A 59 0.49 4.36 -6.93
N VAL A 60 0.76 4.95 -8.08
CA VAL A 60 0.53 4.33 -9.40
C VAL A 60 1.84 4.32 -10.17
N GLY A 61 2.52 3.17 -10.13
CA GLY A 61 3.76 2.94 -10.88
C GLY A 61 3.64 1.83 -11.92
N HIS A 62 2.58 1.02 -11.84
CA HIS A 62 2.45 -0.23 -12.57
C HIS A 62 1.26 -0.24 -13.52
N THR A 63 1.45 -0.78 -14.71
CA THR A 63 0.38 -0.95 -15.72
C THR A 63 -0.37 -2.27 -15.56
N ASP A 64 0.22 -3.23 -14.83
CA ASP A 64 -0.44 -4.48 -14.43
C ASP A 64 -0.48 -4.59 -12.90
N VAL A 65 -1.16 -5.61 -12.37
CA VAL A 65 -1.32 -5.84 -10.92
C VAL A 65 0.02 -5.87 -10.20
N VAL A 66 0.09 -5.24 -9.02
CA VAL A 66 1.25 -5.39 -8.15
C VAL A 66 1.25 -6.81 -7.59
N LYS A 67 2.33 -7.56 -7.78
CA LYS A 67 2.43 -8.96 -7.33
C LYS A 67 3.25 -9.13 -6.07
N SER A 68 4.15 -8.19 -5.79
CA SER A 68 5.07 -8.30 -4.66
C SER A 68 5.47 -6.93 -4.13
N LEU A 69 5.78 -6.90 -2.84
CA LEU A 69 6.37 -5.77 -2.13
C LEU A 69 7.60 -6.26 -1.35
N CYS A 70 8.62 -5.41 -1.23
CA CYS A 70 9.81 -5.65 -0.41
C CYS A 70 10.30 -4.35 0.22
N SER A 71 10.76 -4.40 1.47
CA SER A 71 11.41 -3.25 2.13
C SER A 71 12.93 -3.35 1.99
N ALA A 72 13.58 -2.22 1.72
CA ALA A 72 15.03 -2.07 1.83
C ALA A 72 15.35 -1.15 3.01
N GLU A 73 15.71 -1.76 4.14
CA GLU A 73 16.10 -1.10 5.39
C GLU A 73 15.12 -0.01 5.86
N ASP A 74 13.82 -0.18 5.61
CA ASP A 74 12.76 0.80 5.94
C ASP A 74 12.93 2.18 5.30
N ARG A 75 13.87 2.31 4.36
CA ARG A 75 14.13 3.54 3.59
C ARG A 75 13.39 3.55 2.26
N TYR A 76 13.22 2.36 1.68
CA TYR A 76 12.53 2.20 0.42
C TYR A 76 11.59 1.01 0.46
N VAL A 77 10.49 1.12 -0.29
CA VAL A 77 9.65 -0.01 -0.66
C VAL A 77 9.77 -0.24 -2.16
N LEU A 78 10.03 -1.49 -2.53
CA LEU A 78 10.09 -1.97 -3.90
C LEU A 78 8.76 -2.64 -4.22
N SER A 79 8.19 -2.35 -5.38
CA SER A 79 7.00 -3.05 -5.88
C SER A 79 7.26 -3.69 -7.24
N GLY A 80 6.88 -4.96 -7.38
CA GLY A 80 6.94 -5.69 -8.64
C GLY A 80 5.58 -5.72 -9.33
N GLY A 81 5.54 -5.31 -10.59
CA GLY A 81 4.37 -5.42 -11.45
C GLY A 81 4.16 -6.83 -12.00
N GLY A 82 3.03 -7.05 -12.67
CA GLY A 82 2.71 -8.30 -13.33
C GLY A 82 3.63 -8.62 -14.52
N LYS A 83 3.52 -9.85 -15.03
CA LYS A 83 4.42 -10.43 -16.04
C LYS A 83 4.56 -9.56 -17.29
N GLU A 84 3.48 -8.92 -17.71
CA GLU A 84 3.42 -8.13 -18.94
C GLU A 84 4.09 -6.76 -18.81
N GLU A 85 4.42 -6.32 -17.59
CA GLU A 85 5.06 -5.03 -17.35
C GLU A 85 6.59 -5.14 -17.22
N GLY A 86 7.07 -6.12 -16.45
CA GLY A 86 8.50 -6.39 -16.26
C GLY A 86 9.30 -5.30 -15.52
N LYS A 87 8.63 -4.38 -14.81
CA LYS A 87 9.26 -3.27 -14.08
C LYS A 87 9.16 -3.43 -12.56
N ILE A 88 10.15 -2.86 -11.88
CA ILE A 88 10.16 -2.66 -10.43
C ILE A 88 10.07 -1.16 -10.18
N ALA A 89 9.11 -0.72 -9.37
CA ALA A 89 9.06 0.65 -8.88
C ALA A 89 9.74 0.73 -7.50
N ILE A 90 10.42 1.84 -7.25
CA ILE A 90 11.10 2.13 -5.99
C ILE A 90 10.44 3.35 -5.37
N TRP A 91 9.91 3.19 -4.17
CA TRP A 91 9.22 4.22 -3.41
C TRP A 91 10.08 4.61 -2.21
N LYS A 92 10.36 5.90 -2.05
CA LYS A 92 10.99 6.38 -0.81
C LYS A 92 9.97 6.35 0.32
N VAL A 93 10.36 5.77 1.45
CA VAL A 93 9.57 5.80 2.67
C VAL A 93 9.74 7.18 3.31
N GLU A 94 8.63 7.86 3.52
CA GLU A 94 8.58 9.14 4.23
C GLU A 94 7.81 8.92 5.52
N GLU A 95 8.32 9.48 6.61
CA GLU A 95 7.63 9.43 7.89
C GLU A 95 6.38 10.30 7.82
N SER A 96 5.28 9.78 8.38
CA SER A 96 4.08 10.57 8.59
C SER A 96 4.42 11.60 9.67
N LEU A 97 4.70 12.84 9.26
CA LEU A 97 4.88 13.93 10.21
C LEU A 97 3.56 14.10 10.95
N GLY A 98 3.54 13.67 12.21
CA GLY A 98 2.49 14.02 13.16
C GLY A 98 2.55 15.52 13.39
N PHE A 99 1.86 16.30 12.56
CA PHE A 99 1.66 17.72 12.83
C PHE A 99 0.79 17.83 14.09
N GLN A 100 1.46 17.92 15.24
CA GLN A 100 0.88 18.42 16.47
C GLN A 100 0.88 19.93 16.33
N PHE A 101 -0.27 20.51 15.97
CA PHE A 101 -0.45 21.95 16.15
C PHE A 101 -0.32 22.22 17.65
N VAL A 102 0.74 22.93 18.02
CA VAL A 102 0.86 23.64 19.31
C VAL A 102 -0.13 24.80 19.34
#